data_AF-A0A2I5T757-F1
#
_entry.id   AF-A0A2I5T757-F1
#
_cell.length_a   1.000
_cell.length_b   1.000
_cell.length_c   1.000
_cell.angle_alpha   90.00
_cell.angle_beta   90.00
_cell.angle_gamma   90.00
#
_symmetry.space_group_name_H-M   'P 1'
#
loop_
_entity.id
_entity.type
_entity.pdbx_description
1 polymer ?
#
loop_
_entity_poly.entity_id
_entity_poly.type
_entity_poly.pdbx_seq_one_letter_code
_entity_poly.pdbx_strand_id
1 'polypeptide(L)'
;MLMGTLKETLLFGATGQVGIHRYEIYKHEMKGGYFAIIYVQKTIAVHDNSMVMWVMENSYLPLKSNFVPNARMECEVHWQEEIAPSLCSGD
;
A
#
# COMPACT_ATOMS: atom_id res chain seq x y z
N MET A 1 6.77 8.25 16.17
CA MET A 1 5.65 7.33 15.89
C MET A 1 4.65 8.07 15.04
N LEU A 2 4.34 7.58 13.83
CA LEU A 2 3.17 8.05 13.08
C LEU A 2 1.93 7.65 13.89
N MET A 3 1.37 8.57 14.66
CA MET A 3 0.13 8.33 15.42
C MET A 3 -1.04 8.61 14.49
N GLY A 4 -1.59 7.52 13.94
CA GLY A 4 -2.74 7.57 13.05
C GLY A 4 -3.69 6.43 13.35
N THR A 5 -4.98 6.71 13.24
CA THR A 5 -6.03 5.68 13.34
C THR A 5 -6.24 5.06 11.96
N LEU A 6 -6.12 3.74 11.84
CA LEU A 6 -6.45 3.02 10.59
C LEU A 6 -7.92 3.25 10.24
N LYS A 7 -8.19 3.58 8.98
CA LYS A 7 -9.55 3.84 8.47
C LYS A 7 -9.95 2.87 7.39
N GLU A 8 -9.02 2.48 6.54
CA GLU A 8 -9.31 1.61 5.41
C GLU A 8 -8.06 0.85 4.98
N THR A 9 -8.26 -0.36 4.49
CA THR A 9 -7.22 -1.19 3.86
C THR A 9 -7.66 -1.53 2.45
N LEU A 10 -6.79 -1.26 1.47
CA LEU A 10 -7.00 -1.58 0.06
C LEU A 10 -5.97 -2.63 -0.37
N LEU A 11 -6.37 -3.50 -1.30
CA LEU A 11 -5.49 -4.49 -1.92
C LEU A 11 -5.50 -4.29 -3.42
N PHE A 12 -4.31 -4.12 -3.99
CA PHE A 12 -4.09 -4.04 -5.43
C PHE A 12 -3.14 -5.16 -5.84
N GLY A 13 -3.29 -5.71 -7.04
CA GLY A 13 -2.37 -6.73 -7.53
C GLY A 13 -2.49 -6.90 -9.04
N ALA A 14 -1.41 -7.36 -9.66
CA ALA A 14 -1.45 -7.80 -11.05
C ALA A 14 -2.17 -9.16 -11.15
N THR A 15 -2.65 -9.49 -12.35
CA THR A 15 -3.20 -10.82 -12.65
C THR A 15 -2.16 -11.90 -12.33
N GLY A 16 -2.52 -12.88 -11.49
CA GLY A 16 -1.63 -14.01 -11.15
C GLY A 16 -0.94 -13.96 -9.77
N GLN A 17 -1.42 -13.13 -8.83
CA GLN A 17 -0.92 -13.03 -7.43
C GLN A 17 0.55 -12.57 -7.27
N VAL A 18 1.24 -12.22 -8.35
CA VAL A 18 2.58 -11.60 -8.27
C VAL A 18 2.42 -10.09 -8.01
N GLY A 19 3.13 -9.57 -7.01
CA GLY A 19 3.15 -8.14 -6.71
C GLY A 19 1.87 -7.59 -6.10
N ILE A 20 1.23 -8.32 -5.16
CA ILE A 20 0.11 -7.75 -4.40
C ILE A 20 0.63 -6.64 -3.47
N HIS A 21 -0.02 -5.48 -3.54
CA HIS A 21 0.25 -4.33 -2.70
C HIS A 21 -0.94 -4.05 -1.79
N ARG A 22 -0.65 -3.77 -0.52
CA ARG A 22 -1.64 -3.41 0.49
C ARG A 22 -1.43 -1.96 0.88
N TYR A 23 -2.48 -1.16 0.77
CA TYR A 23 -2.49 0.24 1.19
C TYR A 23 -3.31 0.36 2.45
N GLU A 24 -2.71 0.77 3.55
CA GLU A 24 -3.40 1.05 4.80
C GLU A 24 -3.53 2.57 4.96
N ILE A 25 -4.76 3.09 4.88
CA ILE A 25 -5.07 4.51 4.99
C ILE A 25 -5.33 4.85 6.46
N TYR A 26 -4.53 5.76 6.99
CA TYR A 26 -4.60 6.26 8.35
C TYR A 26 -5.05 7.72 8.37
N LYS A 27 -5.86 8.08 9.36
CA LYS A 27 -6.14 9.48 9.69
C LYS A 27 -5.08 9.97 10.68
N HIS A 28 -4.40 11.07 10.37
CA HIS A 28 -3.41 11.65 11.28
C HIS A 28 -4.13 12.26 12.49
N GLU A 29 -3.73 11.89 13.71
CA GLU A 29 -4.45 12.30 14.92
C GLU A 29 -4.19 13.77 15.29
N MET A 30 -2.96 14.25 15.11
CA MET A 30 -2.57 15.62 15.48
C MET A 30 -2.65 16.67 14.38
N LYS A 31 -2.51 16.30 13.09
CA LYS A 31 -2.38 17.27 11.99
C LYS A 31 -3.62 17.39 11.10
N GLY A 32 -4.64 16.54 11.32
CA GLY A 32 -5.69 16.34 10.32
C GLY A 32 -5.14 15.70 9.05
N GLY A 33 -6.01 15.38 8.09
CA GLY A 33 -5.60 14.69 6.87
C GLY A 33 -5.35 13.20 7.04
N TYR A 34 -4.97 12.57 5.93
CA TYR A 34 -4.75 11.14 5.83
C TYR A 34 -3.37 10.86 5.22
N PHE A 35 -2.87 9.67 5.49
CA PHE A 35 -1.70 9.13 4.85
C PHE A 35 -1.90 7.64 4.62
N ALA A 36 -1.26 7.09 3.61
CA ALA A 36 -1.23 5.66 3.38
C ALA A 36 0.15 5.08 3.69
N ILE A 37 0.16 3.90 4.29
CA ILE A 37 1.34 3.04 4.37
C ILE A 37 1.15 1.92 3.35
N ILE A 38 2.13 1.73 2.48
CA ILE A 38 2.08 0.76 1.41
C ILE A 38 2.98 -0.43 1.79
N TYR A 39 2.44 -1.63 1.64
CA TYR A 39 3.15 -2.88 1.82
C TYR A 39 3.13 -3.65 0.52
N VAL A 40 4.19 -4.39 0.26
CA VAL A 40 4.24 -5.38 -0.81
C VAL A 40 4.23 -6.78 -0.21
N GLN A 41 3.48 -7.69 -0.82
CA GLN A 41 3.50 -9.09 -0.45
C GLN A 41 4.77 -9.73 -1.01
N LYS A 42 5.59 -10.31 -0.13
CA LYS A 42 6.79 -11.06 -0.52
C LYS A 42 6.74 -12.47 0.05
N THR A 43 7.19 -13.41 -0.76
CA THR A 43 7.51 -14.76 -0.30
C THR A 43 8.97 -14.75 0.16
N ILE A 44 9.20 -14.98 1.44
CA ILE A 44 10.53 -15.12 2.01
C ILE A 44 10.79 -16.60 2.28
N ALA A 45 11.88 -17.11 1.74
CA ALA A 45 12.37 -18.44 2.05
C ALA A 45 13.08 -18.39 3.41
N VAL A 46 12.64 -19.22 4.36
CA VAL A 46 13.23 -19.40 5.68
C VAL A 46 13.52 -20.88 5.85
N HIS A 47 14.79 -21.26 5.66
CA HIS A 47 15.23 -22.66 5.61
C HIS A 47 14.44 -23.46 4.54
N ASP A 48 13.83 -24.58 4.92
CA ASP A 48 13.06 -25.46 4.03
C ASP A 48 11.60 -25.00 3.82
N ASN A 49 11.20 -23.89 4.45
CA ASN A 49 9.85 -23.35 4.35
C ASN A 49 9.82 -22.01 3.60
N SER A 50 8.69 -21.73 2.96
CA SER A 50 8.36 -20.40 2.46
C SER A 50 7.28 -19.76 3.33
N MET A 51 7.45 -18.48 3.63
CA MET A 51 6.46 -17.67 4.34
C MET A 51 6.07 -16.50 3.46
N VAL A 52 4.77 -16.26 3.34
CA VAL A 52 4.23 -15.09 2.65
C VAL A 52 3.98 -14.00 3.69
N MET A 53 4.59 -12.83 3.50
CA MET A 53 4.48 -11.73 4.45
C MET A 53 4.37 -10.37 3.77
N TRP A 54 3.80 -9.42 4.49
CA TRP A 54 3.70 -8.02 4.08
C TRP A 54 4.96 -7.28 4.52
N VAL A 55 5.71 -6.79 3.55
CA VAL A 55 6.94 -6.02 3.79
C VAL A 55 6.67 -4.56 3.47
N MET A 56 7.04 -3.68 4.40
CA MET A 56 6.98 -2.24 4.18
C MET A 56 8.26 -1.80 3.45
N GLU A 57 8.14 -1.35 2.20
CA GLU A 57 9.27 -0.84 1.41
C GLU A 57 9.25 0.68 1.36
N ASN A 58 9.56 1.34 2.48
CA ASN A 58 9.71 2.80 2.60
C ASN A 58 8.59 3.67 1.97
N SER A 59 7.39 3.13 1.79
CA SER A 59 6.36 3.77 0.99
C SER A 59 5.29 4.36 1.89
N TYR A 60 5.60 5.57 2.37
CA TYR A 60 4.65 6.50 2.99
C TYR A 60 4.09 7.41 1.90
N LEU A 61 2.77 7.43 1.75
CA LEU A 61 2.08 8.29 0.80
C LEU A 61 1.26 9.36 1.55
N PRO A 62 1.67 10.64 1.55
CA PRO A 62 0.83 11.70 2.08
C PRO A 62 -0.39 11.91 1.17
N LEU A 63 -1.59 11.90 1.74
CA LEU A 63 -2.83 12.10 1.00
C LEU A 63 -3.32 13.53 1.21
N LYS A 64 -3.83 14.14 0.13
CA LYS A 64 -4.31 15.53 0.16
C LYS A 64 -5.72 15.62 0.73
N SER A 65 -6.52 14.57 0.56
CA SER A 65 -7.90 14.53 1.01
C SER A 65 -8.05 14.45 2.54
N ASN A 66 -9.14 15.05 3.04
CA ASN A 66 -9.64 14.89 4.41
C ASN A 66 -10.87 13.95 4.50
N PHE A 67 -11.19 13.24 3.43
CA PHE A 67 -12.33 12.34 3.31
C PHE A 67 -11.90 10.98 2.74
N VAL A 68 -12.32 9.88 3.37
CA VAL A 68 -11.82 8.52 3.07
C VAL A 68 -12.05 8.11 1.61
N PRO A 69 -13.24 8.27 0.99
CA PRO A 69 -13.45 7.94 -0.42
C PRO A 69 -12.48 8.63 -1.39
N ASN A 70 -12.15 9.90 -1.15
CA ASN A 70 -11.20 10.62 -1.99
C ASN A 70 -9.75 10.15 -1.72
N ALA A 71 -9.42 9.85 -0.46
CA ALA A 71 -8.13 9.28 -0.08
C ALA A 71 -7.90 7.89 -0.73
N ARG A 72 -8.97 7.09 -0.87
CA ARG A 72 -8.96 5.84 -1.64
C ARG A 72 -8.64 6.09 -3.11
N MET A 73 -9.34 7.03 -3.75
CA MET A 73 -9.10 7.37 -5.15
C MET A 73 -7.65 7.84 -5.40
N GLU A 74 -7.08 8.61 -4.47
CA GLU A 74 -5.65 8.98 -4.53
C GLU A 74 -4.72 7.74 -4.46
N CYS A 75 -5.04 6.76 -3.62
CA CYS A 75 -4.27 5.50 -3.54
C CYS A 75 -4.40 4.66 -4.82
N GLU A 76 -5.60 4.63 -5.42
CA GLU A 76 -5.86 3.93 -6.69
C GLU A 76 -5.05 4.54 -7.84
N VAL A 77 -5.04 5.88 -7.95
CA VAL A 77 -4.24 6.61 -8.95
C VAL A 77 -2.75 6.34 -8.75
N HIS A 78 -2.26 6.45 -7.50
CA HIS A 78 -0.86 6.16 -7.19
C HIS A 78 -0.47 4.72 -7.58
N TRP A 79 -1.32 3.74 -7.29
CA TRP A 79 -1.09 2.37 -7.72
C TRP A 79 -0.96 2.26 -9.24
N GLN A 80 -1.88 2.87 -9.99
CA GLN A 80 -1.92 2.79 -11.46
C GLN A 80 -0.74 3.51 -12.13
N GLU A 81 -0.27 4.62 -11.57
CA GLU A 81 0.77 5.44 -12.18
C GLU A 81 2.18 4.98 -11.79
N GLU A 82 2.41 4.62 -10.52
CA GLU A 82 3.76 4.42 -9.99
C GLU A 82 4.12 2.93 -9.85
N ILE A 83 3.15 2.07 -9.55
CA ILE A 83 3.45 0.67 -9.20
C ILE A 83 3.03 -0.32 -10.30
N ALA A 84 1.78 -0.25 -10.76
CA ALA A 84 1.26 -1.18 -11.77
C ALA A 84 2.13 -1.25 -13.05
N PRO A 85 2.67 -0.14 -13.60
CA PRO A 85 3.50 -0.20 -14.80
C PRO A 85 4.81 -0.97 -14.58
N SER A 86 5.39 -0.88 -13.38
CA SER A 86 6.63 -1.57 -13.03
C SER A 86 6.46 -3.10 -12.97
N LEU A 87 5.26 -3.58 -12.65
CA LEU A 87 4.94 -5.01 -12.59
C LEU A 87 4.61 -5.61 -13.96
N CYS A 88 4.15 -4.79 -14.90
CA CYS A 88 3.80 -5.21 -16.26
C CYS A 88 4.98 -5.15 -17.24
N SER A 89 6.12 -4.57 -16.85
CA SER A 89 7.29 -4.36 -17.71
C SER A 89 8.37 -5.45 -17.56
N GLY A 90 8.07 -6.53 -16.83
CA GLY A 90 8.98 -7.68 -16.67
C GLY A 90 8.73 -8.73 -17.75
N ASP A 91 9.46 -8.62 -18.86
CA ASP A 91 9.71 -9.71 -19.83
C ASP A 91 10.79 -10.67 -19.32
#